data_AF-A0A392MTY1-F1
#
_entry.id   AF-A0A392MTY1-F1
#
_cell.length_a   1.000
_cell.length_b   1.000
_cell.length_c   1.000
_cell.angle_alpha   90.00
_cell.angle_beta   90.00
_cell.angle_gamma   90.00
#
_symmetry.space_group_name_H-M   'P 1'
#
loop_
_entity.id
_entity.type
_entity.pdbx_description
1 polymer ?
#
loop_
_entity_poly.entity_id
_entity_poly.type
_entity_poly.pdbx_seq_one_letter_code
_entity_poly.pdbx_strand_id
1 'polypeptide(L)'
;MSLFTIILALLLLVNLGNGLTDASIRCPFKLNCTHNKKILELPTHPVPLKLVITYISYRYQWLDLSDPGNCLPKLILDHNFVPILFPLKSYGDFIRNISFFDCSSVVQLRSRYRYYIDNDAQDIKTCPIYVAHSDGESIVESDLVYCIKLFDRESLFYAGDIQNNIFSLTWSGTNFDVQCLKCEHKSKKKITLIILSSTGVIIGSTLLVFALGAIVRIHLHFKMKGEDHTRIENFLKDYKALKPTRFSY
;
A
#
# COMPACT_ATOMS: atom_id res chain seq x y z
N MET A 1 -29.04 -20.18 27.84
CA MET A 1 -27.81 -19.78 27.12
C MET A 1 -26.96 -18.94 28.06
N SER A 2 -25.76 -19.43 28.41
CA SER A 2 -24.85 -18.73 29.32
C SER A 2 -24.32 -17.46 28.66
N LEU A 3 -24.13 -16.36 29.41
CA LEU A 3 -23.54 -15.11 28.93
C LEU A 3 -22.23 -15.34 28.14
N PHE A 4 -21.48 -16.37 28.53
CA PHE A 4 -20.26 -16.84 27.84
C PHE A 4 -20.50 -17.28 26.39
N THR A 5 -21.64 -17.92 26.10
CA THR A 5 -21.99 -18.38 24.76
C THR A 5 -22.30 -17.23 23.81
N ILE A 6 -22.85 -16.12 24.34
CA ILE A 6 -23.17 -14.92 23.57
C ILE A 6 -21.88 -14.15 23.24
N ILE A 7 -20.94 -14.05 24.19
CA ILE A 7 -19.64 -13.40 23.99
C ILE A 7 -18.79 -14.18 22.97
N LEU A 8 -18.77 -15.51 23.06
CA LEU A 8 -18.05 -16.35 22.10
C LEU A 8 -18.65 -16.25 20.68
N ALA A 9 -19.98 -16.20 20.57
CA ALA A 9 -20.67 -16.02 19.29
C ALA A 9 -20.38 -14.64 18.67
N LEU A 10 -20.35 -13.58 19.48
CA LEU A 10 -19.98 -12.23 19.01
C LEU A 10 -18.51 -12.16 18.57
N LEU A 11 -17.59 -12.79 19.29
CA LEU A 11 -16.18 -12.87 18.88
C LEU A 11 -15.99 -13.67 17.59
N LEU A 12 -16.76 -14.75 17.39
CA LEU A 12 -16.76 -15.51 16.15
C LEU A 12 -17.35 -14.72 14.98
N LEU A 13 -18.42 -13.94 15.21
CA LEU A 13 -19.00 -13.07 14.19
C LEU A 13 -18.08 -11.90 13.80
N VAL A 14 -17.34 -11.33 14.76
CA VAL A 14 -16.32 -10.29 14.49
C VAL A 14 -15.14 -10.86 13.70
N ASN A 15 -14.76 -12.12 13.95
CA ASN A 15 -13.71 -12.79 13.17
C ASN A 15 -14.19 -13.27 11.79
N LEU A 16 -15.46 -13.66 11.63
CA LEU A 16 -16.05 -14.03 10.34
C LEU A 16 -16.26 -12.80 9.43
N GLY A 17 -16.55 -11.64 10.01
CA GLY A 17 -16.73 -10.37 9.28
C GLY A 17 -15.45 -9.83 8.62
N ASN A 18 -14.27 -10.36 8.97
CA ASN A 18 -13.00 -10.03 8.33
C ASN A 18 -12.63 -10.98 7.17
N GLY A 19 -13.47 -11.97 6.86
CA GLY A 19 -13.20 -13.00 5.84
C GLY A 19 -13.89 -12.79 4.49
N LEU A 20 -14.68 -11.72 4.31
CA LEU A 20 -15.46 -11.46 3.10
C LEU A 20 -15.23 -10.05 2.58
N THR A 21 -14.06 -9.85 1.97
CA THR A 21 -13.86 -8.85 0.92
C THR A 21 -13.10 -9.58 -0.19
N ASP A 22 -13.83 -10.14 -1.14
CA ASP A 22 -14.14 -9.47 -2.41
C ASP A 22 -13.09 -9.85 -3.45
N ALA A 23 -13.55 -10.21 -4.64
CA ALA A 23 -12.70 -10.52 -5.78
C ALA A 23 -12.07 -9.23 -6.32
N SER A 24 -11.25 -8.56 -5.50
CA SER A 24 -10.36 -7.49 -5.94
C SER A 24 -9.32 -8.13 -6.84
N ILE A 25 -9.36 -7.78 -8.13
CA ILE A 25 -8.23 -8.01 -9.03
C ILE A 25 -7.04 -7.26 -8.40
N ARG A 26 -6.18 -8.04 -7.75
CA ARG A 26 -4.99 -7.60 -7.02
C ARG A 26 -4.16 -6.68 -7.91
N CYS A 27 -3.59 -5.62 -7.34
CA CYS A 27 -2.66 -4.75 -8.06
C CYS A 27 -1.57 -5.59 -8.76
N PRO A 28 -1.42 -5.46 -10.10
CA PRO A 28 -0.50 -6.30 -10.88
C PRO A 28 0.97 -5.98 -10.60
N PHE A 29 1.23 -4.79 -10.05
CA PHE A 29 2.52 -4.29 -9.65
C PHE A 29 2.44 -3.70 -8.25
N LYS A 30 3.59 -3.46 -7.64
CA LYS A 30 3.68 -2.82 -6.33
C LYS A 30 4.16 -1.39 -6.49
N LEU A 31 3.43 -0.45 -5.88
CA LEU A 31 3.81 0.95 -5.84
C LEU A 31 4.46 1.26 -4.48
N ASN A 32 5.69 1.77 -4.51
CA ASN A 32 6.37 2.27 -3.33
C ASN A 32 6.44 3.79 -3.37
N CYS A 33 5.84 4.43 -2.37
CA CYS A 33 5.78 5.89 -2.26
C CYS A 33 6.65 6.41 -1.13
N THR A 34 7.58 7.27 -1.47
CA THR A 34 8.33 8.11 -0.54
C THR A 34 7.86 9.57 -0.67
N HIS A 35 8.30 10.46 0.21
CA HIS A 35 7.86 11.88 0.15
C HIS A 35 8.08 12.53 -1.22
N ASN A 36 9.15 12.16 -1.94
CA ASN A 36 9.55 12.84 -3.18
C ASN A 36 9.64 11.91 -4.40
N LYS A 37 9.46 10.59 -4.23
CA LYS A 37 9.61 9.61 -5.32
C LYS A 37 8.54 8.54 -5.24
N LYS A 38 8.03 8.15 -6.40
CA LYS A 38 7.14 7.01 -6.60
C LYS A 38 7.90 5.97 -7.42
N ILE A 39 8.03 4.77 -6.90
CA ILE A 39 8.75 3.67 -7.54
C ILE A 39 7.74 2.58 -7.86
N LEU A 40 7.66 2.22 -9.14
CA LEU A 40 6.89 1.10 -9.63
C LEU A 40 7.78 -0.14 -9.62
N GLU A 41 7.39 -1.15 -8.85
CA GLU A 41 8.05 -2.47 -8.84
C GLU A 41 7.23 -3.43 -9.71
N LEU A 42 7.78 -3.77 -10.88
CA LEU A 42 7.21 -4.73 -11.81
C LEU A 42 7.68 -6.15 -11.43
N PRO A 43 6.78 -7.15 -11.43
CA PRO A 43 7.12 -8.51 -11.00
C PRO A 43 7.95 -9.22 -12.08
N THR A 44 9.27 -9.09 -12.00
CA THR A 44 10.23 -9.84 -12.83
C THR A 44 10.93 -10.91 -12.01
N HIS A 45 11.19 -12.05 -12.63
CA HIS A 45 12.02 -13.12 -12.03
C HIS A 45 13.47 -12.97 -12.49
N PRO A 46 14.48 -13.10 -11.60
CA PRO A 46 14.41 -13.38 -10.17
C PRO A 46 14.30 -12.14 -9.26
N VAL A 47 14.60 -10.94 -9.78
CA VAL A 47 14.59 -9.67 -9.03
C VAL A 47 13.55 -8.74 -9.65
N PRO A 48 12.69 -8.06 -8.86
CA PRO A 48 11.73 -7.11 -9.37
C PRO A 48 12.40 -5.91 -10.04
N LEU A 49 11.90 -5.54 -11.21
CA LEU A 49 12.34 -4.37 -11.97
C LEU A 49 11.74 -3.12 -11.31
N LYS A 50 12.60 -2.15 -11.02
CA LYS A 50 12.21 -0.92 -10.32
C LYS A 50 12.37 0.27 -11.25
N LEU A 51 11.26 0.96 -11.49
CA LEU A 51 11.23 2.16 -12.32
C LEU A 51 10.66 3.32 -11.52
N VAL A 52 11.17 4.52 -11.74
CA VAL A 52 10.69 5.74 -11.09
C VAL A 52 9.57 6.32 -11.94
N ILE A 53 8.42 6.63 -11.33
CA ILE A 53 7.37 7.40 -12.01
C ILE A 53 7.76 8.86 -12.00
N THR A 54 8.05 9.42 -13.17
CA THR A 54 8.40 10.84 -13.37
C THR A 54 7.14 11.68 -13.59
N TYR A 55 6.16 11.14 -14.32
CA TYR A 55 4.89 11.79 -14.60
C TYR A 55 3.75 10.79 -14.62
N ILE A 56 2.55 11.23 -14.22
CA ILE A 56 1.33 10.42 -14.30
C ILE A 56 0.13 11.30 -14.64
N SER A 57 -0.59 10.92 -15.70
CA SER A 57 -1.82 11.56 -16.11
C SER A 57 -3.01 10.61 -15.92
N TYR A 58 -3.80 10.86 -14.87
CA TYR A 58 -5.04 10.11 -14.64
C TYR A 58 -6.12 10.40 -15.69
N ARG A 59 -6.11 11.60 -16.29
CA ARG A 59 -7.09 12.00 -17.32
C ARG A 59 -6.86 11.26 -18.62
N TYR A 60 -5.60 11.18 -19.06
CA TYR A 60 -5.22 10.54 -20.32
C TYR A 60 -4.79 9.07 -20.15
N GLN A 61 -4.79 8.56 -18.91
CA GLN A 61 -4.47 7.18 -18.57
C GLN A 61 -3.08 6.73 -19.03
N TRP A 62 -2.07 7.57 -18.82
CA TRP A 62 -0.67 7.24 -19.12
C TRP A 62 0.28 7.81 -18.06
N LEU A 63 1.47 7.23 -18.00
CA LEU A 63 2.52 7.56 -17.06
C LEU A 63 3.88 7.43 -17.75
N ASP A 64 4.82 8.24 -17.28
CA ASP A 64 6.22 8.16 -17.66
C ASP A 64 7.02 7.51 -16.55
N LEU A 65 7.83 6.55 -16.97
CA LEU A 65 8.79 5.87 -16.13
C LEU A 65 10.21 6.24 -16.53
N SER A 66 11.13 6.19 -15.58
CA SER A 66 12.55 6.31 -15.81
C SER A 66 13.33 5.25 -15.07
N ASP A 67 14.47 4.83 -15.64
CA ASP A 67 15.45 4.02 -14.92
C ASP A 67 16.11 4.89 -13.84
N PRO A 68 16.06 4.51 -12.55
CA PRO A 68 16.77 5.23 -11.50
C PRO A 68 18.30 5.31 -11.72
N GLY A 69 18.86 4.40 -12.52
CA GLY A 69 20.27 4.41 -12.91
C GLY A 69 20.61 5.34 -14.09
N ASN A 70 19.60 6.00 -14.67
CA ASN A 70 19.75 6.82 -15.88
C ASN A 70 20.37 6.08 -17.07
N CYS A 71 20.09 4.77 -17.18
CA CYS A 71 20.68 3.85 -18.15
C CYS A 71 19.63 2.92 -18.77
N LEU A 72 18.51 3.50 -19.20
CA LEU A 72 17.40 2.79 -19.81
C LEU A 72 17.79 1.91 -21.02
N PRO A 73 18.71 2.31 -21.93
CA PRO A 73 19.22 1.41 -22.97
C PRO A 73 19.73 0.07 -22.45
N LYS A 74 20.55 0.10 -21.41
CA LYS A 74 21.12 -1.11 -20.82
C LYS A 74 20.05 -1.92 -20.13
N LEU A 75 19.11 -1.26 -19.45
CA LEU A 75 18.00 -1.94 -18.83
C LEU A 75 17.20 -2.75 -19.87
N ILE A 76 16.88 -2.14 -21.02
CA ILE A 76 16.16 -2.78 -22.16
C ILE A 76 16.99 -3.89 -22.80
N LEU A 77 18.31 -3.73 -22.85
CA LEU A 77 19.23 -4.76 -23.32
C LEU A 77 19.20 -6.00 -22.40
N ASP A 78 19.19 -5.78 -21.09
CA ASP A 78 19.28 -6.84 -20.08
C ASP A 78 17.94 -7.59 -19.85
N HIS A 79 16.80 -6.98 -20.23
CA HIS A 79 15.47 -7.54 -19.98
C HIS A 79 14.59 -7.61 -21.24
N ASN A 80 13.77 -8.66 -21.35
CA ASN A 80 12.70 -8.70 -22.34
C ASN A 80 11.46 -7.97 -21.79
N PHE A 81 11.29 -6.70 -22.12
CA PHE A 81 10.29 -5.83 -21.50
C PHE A 81 8.84 -6.15 -21.83
N VAL A 82 8.54 -6.67 -23.02
CA VAL A 82 7.15 -6.79 -23.50
C VAL A 82 6.24 -7.60 -22.56
N PRO A 83 6.64 -8.77 -22.04
CA PRO A 83 5.82 -9.53 -21.08
C PRO A 83 5.77 -8.87 -19.69
N ILE A 84 6.83 -8.15 -19.30
CA ILE A 84 7.01 -7.55 -17.97
C ILE A 84 6.04 -6.40 -17.73
N LEU A 85 5.66 -5.71 -18.81
CA LEU A 85 4.85 -4.51 -18.73
C LEU A 85 3.37 -4.81 -18.54
N PHE A 86 2.92 -6.06 -18.73
CA PHE A 86 1.52 -6.41 -18.55
C PHE A 86 1.01 -6.04 -17.14
N PRO A 87 -0.12 -5.33 -17.00
CA PRO A 87 -1.10 -4.99 -18.04
C PRO A 87 -0.90 -3.65 -18.75
N LEU A 88 0.17 -2.90 -18.45
CA LEU A 88 0.52 -1.65 -19.13
C LEU A 88 0.95 -1.90 -20.58
N LYS A 89 0.67 -0.92 -21.44
CA LYS A 89 0.99 -0.94 -22.88
C LYS A 89 1.83 0.28 -23.24
N SER A 90 2.55 0.24 -24.36
CA SER A 90 3.25 1.44 -24.87
C SER A 90 2.25 2.56 -25.16
N TYR A 91 2.63 3.80 -24.84
CA TYR A 91 1.84 4.97 -25.20
C TYR A 91 2.10 5.33 -26.67
N GLY A 92 1.35 4.70 -27.58
CA GLY A 92 1.45 4.85 -29.04
C GLY A 92 1.85 3.56 -29.76
N ASP A 93 1.55 3.48 -31.07
CA ASP A 93 1.86 2.34 -31.93
C ASP A 93 3.03 2.68 -32.88
N PHE A 94 4.23 2.80 -32.32
CA PHE A 94 5.45 3.10 -33.08
C PHE A 94 6.36 1.88 -33.12
N ILE A 95 5.98 0.87 -33.91
CA ILE A 95 6.89 -0.25 -34.17
C ILE A 95 7.97 0.25 -35.12
N ARG A 96 9.19 0.42 -34.59
CA ARG A 96 10.38 0.76 -35.38
C ARG A 96 11.56 -0.10 -34.96
N ASN A 97 12.46 -0.31 -35.91
CA ASN A 97 13.74 -0.94 -35.61
C ASN A 97 14.66 0.08 -34.94
N ILE A 98 15.22 -0.34 -33.81
CA ILE A 98 16.28 0.36 -33.12
C ILE A 98 17.53 -0.53 -33.10
N SER A 99 18.68 0.12 -33.12
CA SER A 99 19.99 -0.52 -33.07
C SER A 99 20.66 -0.19 -31.75
N PHE A 100 21.17 -1.21 -31.06
CA PHE A 100 21.95 -1.05 -29.83
C PHE A 100 23.44 -0.98 -30.15
N PHE A 101 24.15 -0.07 -29.49
CA PHE A 101 25.59 0.14 -29.63
C PHE A 101 26.28 0.14 -28.27
N ASP A 102 27.43 -0.52 -28.18
CA ASP A 102 28.35 -0.39 -27.06
C ASP A 102 29.43 0.66 -27.39
N CYS A 103 29.40 1.76 -26.64
CA CYS A 103 30.32 2.88 -26.77
C CYS A 103 31.32 2.96 -25.60
N SER A 104 31.51 1.87 -24.83
CA SER A 104 32.41 1.82 -23.67
C SER A 104 33.87 2.17 -24.00
N SER A 105 34.32 1.86 -25.22
CA SER A 105 35.66 2.16 -25.72
C SER A 105 35.91 3.64 -26.01
N VAL A 106 34.87 4.46 -26.15
CA VAL A 106 34.95 5.85 -26.66
C VAL A 106 34.26 6.89 -25.78
N VAL A 107 33.98 6.52 -24.53
CA VAL A 107 33.36 7.36 -23.49
C VAL A 107 33.98 8.76 -23.40
N GLN A 108 35.31 8.86 -23.53
CA GLN A 108 36.04 10.14 -23.42
C GLN A 108 35.86 11.07 -24.62
N LEU A 109 35.68 10.52 -25.83
CA LEU A 109 35.52 11.31 -27.06
C LEU A 109 34.12 11.94 -27.12
N ARG A 110 33.08 11.16 -26.79
CA ARG A 110 31.69 11.60 -26.90
C ARG A 110 31.22 12.49 -25.75
N SER A 111 31.80 12.35 -24.56
CA SER A 111 31.51 13.23 -23.40
C SER A 111 31.78 14.72 -23.71
N ARG A 112 32.64 15.03 -24.68
CA ARG A 112 33.00 16.42 -25.05
C ARG A 112 31.96 17.08 -25.98
N TYR A 113 31.25 16.29 -26.79
CA TYR A 113 30.28 16.80 -27.79
C TYR A 113 28.87 16.98 -27.19
N ARG A 114 28.44 16.05 -26.33
CA ARG A 114 27.09 16.07 -25.72
C ARG A 114 26.85 17.20 -24.70
N TYR A 115 27.92 17.84 -24.21
CA TYR A 115 27.86 19.02 -23.32
C TYR A 115 27.10 20.20 -23.93
N TYR A 116 26.92 20.24 -25.25
CA TYR A 116 26.29 21.36 -25.95
C TYR A 116 24.79 21.21 -26.21
N ILE A 117 24.16 20.03 -26.01
CA ILE A 117 22.82 19.77 -26.55
C ILE A 117 21.71 19.51 -25.52
N ASP A 118 21.96 18.91 -24.34
CA ASP A 118 20.91 18.83 -23.33
C ASP A 118 21.46 18.40 -21.96
N ASN A 119 21.04 19.06 -20.89
CA ASN A 119 21.49 18.72 -19.52
C ASN A 119 20.77 17.48 -18.94
N ASP A 120 19.66 17.05 -19.55
CA ASP A 120 18.87 15.89 -19.12
C ASP A 120 19.17 14.61 -19.94
N ALA A 121 20.03 14.70 -20.96
CA ALA A 121 20.39 13.55 -21.78
C ALA A 121 21.33 12.58 -21.05
N GLN A 122 21.16 11.27 -21.29
CA GLN A 122 21.96 10.19 -20.71
C GLN A 122 23.48 10.46 -20.71
N ASP A 123 24.11 10.40 -19.54
CA ASP A 123 25.56 10.50 -19.41
C ASP A 123 26.22 9.20 -19.89
N ILE A 124 26.99 9.30 -20.99
CA ILE A 124 27.66 8.15 -21.60
C ILE A 124 28.73 7.51 -20.69
N LYS A 125 29.24 8.26 -19.70
CA LYS A 125 30.16 7.71 -18.69
C LYS A 125 29.45 6.73 -17.77
N THR A 126 28.21 7.04 -17.42
CA THR A 126 27.40 6.24 -16.50
C THR A 126 26.67 5.12 -17.24
N CYS A 127 26.31 5.36 -18.51
CA CYS A 127 25.65 4.38 -19.37
C CYS A 127 26.27 4.33 -20.78
N PRO A 128 27.22 3.41 -21.04
CA PRO A 128 27.94 3.33 -22.32
C PRO A 128 27.13 2.65 -23.44
N ILE A 129 25.90 2.20 -23.16
CA ILE A 129 25.01 1.61 -24.16
C ILE A 129 24.17 2.72 -24.80
N TYR A 130 24.23 2.83 -26.12
CA TYR A 130 23.48 3.79 -26.90
C TYR A 130 22.44 3.09 -27.78
N VAL A 131 21.32 3.78 -28.05
CA VAL A 131 20.24 3.32 -28.91
C VAL A 131 20.00 4.34 -30.00
N ALA A 132 19.93 3.90 -31.25
CA ALA A 132 19.63 4.74 -32.42
C ALA A 132 18.48 4.12 -33.22
N HIS A 133 17.76 4.91 -34.01
CA HIS A 133 16.88 4.37 -35.04
C HIS A 133 17.70 3.70 -36.15
N SER A 134 17.33 2.48 -36.54
CA SER A 134 18.07 1.72 -37.55
C SER A 134 18.00 2.34 -38.95
N ASP A 135 16.95 3.13 -39.21
CA ASP A 135 16.63 3.73 -40.52
C ASP A 135 16.84 5.25 -40.59
N GLY A 136 16.95 5.93 -39.45
CA GLY A 136 16.85 7.39 -39.37
C GLY A 136 18.07 8.15 -38.84
N GLU A 137 19.00 7.49 -38.12
CA GLU A 137 20.18 8.18 -37.56
C GLU A 137 21.41 7.97 -38.44
N SER A 138 22.00 9.07 -38.92
CA SER A 138 23.31 9.03 -39.57
C SER A 138 24.36 8.58 -38.55
N ILE A 139 24.93 7.39 -38.77
CA ILE A 139 25.99 6.78 -37.95
C ILE A 139 27.18 7.74 -37.81
N VAL A 140 27.44 8.55 -38.85
CA VAL A 140 28.54 9.52 -38.89
C VAL A 140 28.21 10.76 -38.08
N GLU A 141 27.02 11.33 -38.25
CA GLU A 141 26.60 12.54 -37.53
C GLU A 141 26.40 12.28 -36.03
N SER A 142 26.05 11.04 -35.69
CA SER A 142 25.86 10.60 -34.31
C SER A 142 27.14 9.99 -33.71
N ASP A 143 28.31 10.07 -34.37
CA ASP A 143 29.60 9.50 -33.93
C ASP A 143 29.53 8.00 -33.52
N LEU A 144 28.56 7.26 -34.05
CA LEU A 144 28.38 5.84 -33.75
C LEU A 144 29.39 4.96 -34.48
N VAL A 145 30.15 5.52 -35.43
CA VAL A 145 31.27 4.86 -36.13
C VAL A 145 32.32 4.32 -35.16
N TYR A 146 32.42 4.90 -33.97
CA TYR A 146 33.38 4.48 -32.94
C TYR A 146 32.81 3.46 -31.95
N CYS A 147 31.50 3.18 -32.00
CA CYS A 147 30.83 2.23 -31.14
C CYS A 147 30.68 0.88 -31.83
N ILE A 148 30.57 -0.19 -31.05
CA ILE A 148 30.33 -1.54 -31.55
C ILE A 148 28.81 -1.74 -31.65
N LYS A 149 28.29 -1.96 -32.85
CA LYS A 149 26.89 -2.36 -33.02
C LYS A 149 26.68 -3.75 -32.43
N LEU A 150 25.72 -3.88 -31.52
CA LEU A 150 25.40 -5.15 -30.85
C LEU A 150 24.36 -5.94 -31.66
N PHE A 151 23.16 -5.38 -31.83
CA PHE A 151 22.08 -5.98 -32.61
C PHE A 151 20.96 -4.98 -32.89
N ASP A 152 20.04 -5.37 -33.77
CA ASP A 152 18.80 -4.65 -34.07
C ASP A 152 17.61 -5.31 -33.34
N ARG A 153 16.67 -4.48 -32.90
CA ARG A 153 15.45 -4.93 -32.22
C ARG A 153 14.27 -4.10 -32.67
N GLU A 154 13.15 -4.75 -32.90
CA GLU A 154 11.87 -4.05 -32.94
C GLU A 154 11.58 -3.46 -31.55
N SER A 155 11.29 -2.17 -31.52
CA SER A 155 10.95 -1.44 -30.31
C SER A 155 9.56 -0.83 -30.45
N LEU A 156 8.83 -0.82 -29.33
CA LEU A 156 7.56 -0.11 -29.17
C LEU A 156 7.76 1.33 -28.69
N PHE A 157 9.02 1.74 -28.49
CA PHE A 157 9.42 3.03 -27.91
C PHE A 157 10.41 3.73 -28.85
N TYR A 158 10.33 5.06 -28.86
CA TYR A 158 11.21 5.91 -29.67
C TYR A 158 12.64 5.90 -29.13
N ALA A 159 13.65 5.93 -30.01
CA ALA A 159 15.05 5.90 -29.58
C ALA A 159 15.39 7.13 -28.72
N GLY A 160 14.88 8.31 -29.10
CA GLY A 160 15.06 9.55 -28.34
C GLY A 160 14.51 9.49 -26.92
N ASP A 161 13.35 8.86 -26.71
CA ASP A 161 12.77 8.71 -25.36
C ASP A 161 13.66 7.80 -24.50
N ILE A 162 14.13 6.69 -25.08
CA ILE A 162 15.06 5.78 -24.41
C ILE A 162 16.36 6.51 -24.04
N GLN A 163 16.91 7.32 -24.94
CA GLN A 163 18.11 8.13 -24.72
C GLN A 163 17.92 9.20 -23.63
N ASN A 164 16.69 9.69 -23.46
CA ASN A 164 16.30 10.65 -22.43
C ASN A 164 15.81 9.97 -21.15
N ASN A 165 15.97 8.64 -21.05
CA ASN A 165 15.56 7.85 -19.89
C ASN A 165 14.06 7.97 -19.57
N ILE A 166 13.23 8.03 -20.62
CA ILE A 166 11.77 8.13 -20.52
C ILE A 166 11.13 6.90 -21.16
N PHE A 167 10.13 6.37 -20.46
CA PHE A 167 9.38 5.20 -20.87
C PHE A 167 7.88 5.43 -20.63
N SER A 168 7.18 5.79 -21.70
CA SER A 168 5.77 6.19 -21.65
C SER A 168 4.85 4.98 -21.81
N LEU A 169 3.99 4.76 -20.82
CA LEU A 169 3.07 3.65 -20.76
C LEU A 169 1.64 4.10 -20.53
N THR A 170 0.69 3.39 -21.12
CA THR A 170 -0.74 3.56 -20.89
C THR A 170 -1.34 2.36 -20.18
N TRP A 171 -2.33 2.64 -19.32
CA TRP A 171 -3.21 1.63 -18.74
C TRP A 171 -4.64 1.73 -19.30
N SER A 172 -4.83 2.46 -20.41
CA SER A 172 -6.13 2.56 -21.04
C SER A 172 -6.63 1.18 -21.50
N GLY A 173 -7.89 0.87 -21.18
CA GLY A 173 -8.49 -0.43 -21.47
C GLY A 173 -7.99 -1.59 -20.60
N THR A 174 -7.33 -1.33 -19.47
CA THR A 174 -6.97 -2.36 -18.48
C THR A 174 -8.01 -2.43 -17.35
N ASN A 175 -8.09 -3.59 -16.68
CA ASN A 175 -9.09 -3.87 -15.64
C ASN A 175 -8.54 -3.77 -14.21
N PHE A 176 -7.31 -3.30 -14.01
CA PHE A 176 -6.77 -3.17 -12.65
C PHE A 176 -7.25 -1.87 -11.98
N ASP A 177 -7.33 -1.88 -10.66
CA ASP A 177 -7.78 -0.71 -9.90
C ASP A 177 -6.77 0.45 -10.02
N VAL A 178 -7.23 1.61 -10.50
CA VAL A 178 -6.41 2.83 -10.59
C VAL A 178 -5.86 3.29 -9.24
N GLN A 179 -6.45 2.86 -8.13
CA GLN A 179 -5.91 3.09 -6.79
C GLN A 179 -4.51 2.47 -6.62
N CYS A 180 -4.15 1.44 -7.39
CA CYS A 180 -2.82 0.84 -7.41
C CYS A 180 -1.71 1.83 -7.84
N LEU A 181 -2.07 2.92 -8.54
CA LEU A 181 -1.13 3.98 -8.96
C LEU A 181 -1.15 5.20 -8.03
N LYS A 182 -2.02 5.21 -7.02
CA LYS A 182 -2.11 6.30 -6.04
C LYS A 182 -1.32 5.95 -4.79
N CYS A 183 -0.58 6.93 -4.30
CA CYS A 183 0.00 6.84 -2.98
C CYS A 183 -1.11 7.03 -1.95
N GLU A 184 -1.42 6.00 -1.17
CA GLU A 184 -2.22 6.20 0.04
C GLU A 184 -1.41 7.12 0.96
N HIS A 185 -1.83 8.39 1.07
CA HIS A 185 -1.47 9.16 2.24
C HIS A 185 -2.11 8.42 3.41
N LYS A 186 -1.30 7.69 4.18
CA LYS A 186 -1.71 7.16 5.49
C LYS A 186 -2.10 8.35 6.33
N SER A 187 -3.34 8.84 6.19
CA SER A 187 -3.85 9.86 7.05
C SER A 187 -3.82 9.21 8.43
N LYS A 188 -3.10 9.85 9.35
CA LYS A 188 -3.01 9.41 10.74
C LYS A 188 -4.40 9.20 11.38
N LYS A 189 -5.48 9.66 10.72
CA LYS A 189 -6.88 9.49 11.11
C LYS A 189 -7.30 8.04 11.38
N LYS A 190 -6.76 7.04 10.65
CA LYS A 190 -7.15 5.63 10.89
C LYS A 190 -6.65 5.13 12.24
N ILE A 191 -5.53 5.65 12.73
CA ILE A 191 -4.99 5.34 14.08
C ILE A 191 -5.77 6.13 15.14
N THR A 192 -6.08 7.40 14.88
CA THR A 192 -6.81 8.25 15.85
C THR A 192 -8.23 7.76 16.13
N LEU A 193 -8.94 7.25 15.11
CA LEU A 193 -10.32 6.77 15.26
C LEU A 193 -10.38 5.43 16.03
N ILE A 194 -9.40 4.55 15.82
CA ILE A 194 -9.26 3.29 16.58
C ILE A 194 -8.97 3.58 18.07
N ILE A 195 -8.09 4.55 18.38
CA ILE A 195 -7.76 4.91 19.77
C ILE A 195 -8.97 5.55 20.48
N LEU A 196 -9.73 6.42 19.80
CA LEU A 196 -10.89 7.07 20.41
C LEU A 196 -12.02 6.07 20.74
N SER A 197 -12.20 5.06 19.87
CA SER A 197 -13.16 3.97 20.07
C SER A 197 -12.78 3.07 21.25
N SER A 198 -11.49 2.70 21.40
CA SER A 198 -11.06 1.82 22.48
C SER A 198 -11.20 2.44 23.87
N THR A 199 -10.98 3.76 24.00
CA THR A 199 -11.04 4.44 25.31
C THR A 199 -12.48 4.62 25.78
N GLY A 200 -13.42 4.87 24.87
CA GLY A 200 -14.85 5.02 25.20
C GLY A 200 -15.48 3.72 25.71
N VAL A 201 -15.10 2.58 25.14
CA VAL A 201 -15.64 1.27 25.54
C VAL A 201 -15.16 0.85 26.93
N ILE A 202 -13.88 1.09 27.26
CA ILE A 202 -13.31 0.73 28.56
C ILE A 202 -13.93 1.58 29.69
N ILE A 203 -14.00 2.90 29.50
CA ILE A 203 -14.56 3.81 30.50
C ILE A 203 -16.06 3.53 30.71
N GLY A 204 -16.82 3.37 29.62
CA GLY A 204 -18.25 3.07 29.70
C GLY A 204 -18.54 1.73 30.39
N SER A 205 -17.77 0.69 30.07
CA SER A 205 -17.93 -0.63 30.67
C SER A 205 -17.64 -0.63 32.18
N THR A 206 -16.56 0.04 32.61
CA THR A 206 -16.24 0.14 34.05
C THR A 206 -17.32 0.89 34.84
N LEU A 207 -17.84 2.02 34.33
CA LEU A 207 -18.92 2.76 34.98
C LEU A 207 -20.21 1.94 35.11
N LEU A 208 -20.56 1.16 34.08
CA LEU A 208 -21.73 0.29 34.11
C LEU A 208 -21.62 -0.78 35.21
N VAL A 209 -20.45 -1.40 35.35
CA VAL A 209 -20.19 -2.42 36.39
C VAL A 209 -20.32 -1.81 37.79
N PHE A 210 -19.76 -0.62 38.02
CA PHE A 210 -19.90 0.07 39.30
C PHE A 210 -21.37 0.43 39.61
N ALA A 211 -22.11 0.92 38.61
CA ALA A 211 -23.52 1.25 38.78
C ALA A 211 -24.37 0.01 39.13
N LEU A 212 -24.18 -1.09 38.40
CA LEU A 212 -24.86 -2.35 38.68
C LEU A 212 -24.49 -2.91 40.06
N GLY A 213 -23.19 -2.86 40.42
CA GLY A 213 -22.72 -3.28 41.75
C GLY A 213 -23.34 -2.47 42.89
N ALA A 214 -23.48 -1.15 42.71
CA ALA A 214 -24.14 -0.28 43.69
C ALA A 214 -25.63 -0.62 43.83
N ILE A 215 -26.35 -0.83 42.73
CA ILE A 215 -27.77 -1.22 42.73
C ILE A 215 -27.96 -2.56 43.47
N VAL A 216 -27.12 -3.55 43.19
CA VAL A 216 -27.18 -4.86 43.86
C VAL A 216 -26.91 -4.72 45.36
N ARG A 217 -25.90 -3.96 45.77
CA ARG A 217 -25.61 -3.74 47.20
C ARG A 217 -26.77 -3.05 47.92
N ILE A 218 -27.37 -2.03 47.31
CA ILE A 218 -28.53 -1.34 47.86
C ILE A 218 -29.71 -2.33 48.01
N HIS A 219 -30.00 -3.11 46.97
CA HIS A 219 -31.09 -4.09 47.01
C HIS A 219 -30.87 -5.14 48.10
N LEU A 220 -29.66 -5.68 48.23
CA LEU A 220 -29.31 -6.65 49.27
C LEU A 220 -29.41 -6.04 50.68
N HIS A 221 -28.94 -4.81 50.86
CA HIS A 221 -29.05 -4.10 52.14
C HIS A 221 -30.51 -3.91 52.56
N PHE A 222 -31.39 -3.50 51.64
CA PHE A 222 -32.82 -3.38 51.92
C PHE A 222 -33.50 -4.72 52.17
N LYS A 223 -33.13 -5.78 51.44
CA LYS A 223 -33.66 -7.12 51.65
C LYS A 223 -33.30 -7.68 53.02
N MET A 224 -32.03 -7.59 53.42
CA MET A 224 -31.57 -8.06 54.73
C MET A 224 -32.26 -7.29 55.87
N LYS A 225 -32.46 -5.98 55.72
CA LYS A 225 -33.17 -5.16 56.72
C LYS A 225 -34.65 -5.58 56.89
N GLY A 226 -35.29 -6.06 55.81
CA GLY A 226 -36.64 -6.62 55.87
C GLY A 226 -36.71 -7.98 56.58
N GLU A 227 -35.73 -8.85 56.33
CA GLU A 227 -35.63 -10.17 56.98
C GLU A 227 -35.34 -10.05 58.48
N ASP A 228 -34.56 -9.07 58.92
CA ASP A 228 -34.30 -8.82 60.35
C ASP A 228 -35.54 -8.30 61.10
N HIS A 229 -36.31 -7.38 60.51
CA HIS A 229 -37.54 -6.88 61.12
C HIS A 229 -38.59 -7.98 61.30
N THR A 230 -38.78 -8.82 60.29
CA THR A 230 -39.72 -9.96 60.37
C THR A 230 -39.27 -11.01 61.38
N ARG A 231 -37.95 -11.26 61.51
CA ARG A 231 -37.40 -12.15 62.53
C ARG A 231 -37.60 -11.63 63.96
N ILE A 232 -37.40 -10.33 64.18
CA ILE A 232 -37.62 -9.69 65.49
C ILE A 232 -39.12 -9.69 65.86
N GLU A 233 -40.00 -9.41 64.91
CA GLU A 233 -41.45 -9.42 65.15
C GLU A 233 -41.97 -10.80 65.53
N ASN A 234 -41.51 -11.85 64.84
CA ASN A 234 -41.83 -13.24 65.20
C ASN A 234 -41.28 -13.60 66.59
N PHE A 235 -40.05 -13.21 66.92
CA PHE A 235 -39.48 -13.43 68.24
C PHE A 235 -40.29 -12.75 69.35
N LEU A 236 -40.72 -11.49 69.15
CA LEU A 236 -41.55 -10.76 70.10
C LEU A 236 -42.93 -11.41 70.29
N LYS A 237 -43.51 -11.96 69.21
CA LYS A 237 -44.79 -12.67 69.25
C LYS A 237 -44.68 -13.96 70.06
N ASP A 238 -43.63 -14.75 69.83
CA ASP A 238 -43.36 -15.99 70.56
C ASP A 238 -43.05 -15.71 72.04
N TYR A 239 -42.23 -14.69 72.32
CA TYR A 239 -41.92 -14.25 73.67
C TYR A 239 -43.17 -13.83 74.45
N LYS A 240 -44.10 -13.11 73.81
CA LYS A 240 -45.38 -12.71 74.43
C LYS A 240 -46.28 -13.92 74.69
N ALA A 241 -46.27 -14.94 73.82
CA ALA A 241 -47.05 -16.16 73.98
C ALA A 241 -46.58 -17.00 75.18
N LEU A 242 -45.28 -16.97 75.48
CA LEU A 242 -44.66 -17.74 76.58
C LEU A 242 -44.93 -17.16 77.99
N LYS A 243 -45.56 -15.98 78.12
CA LYS A 243 -45.84 -15.28 79.40
C LYS A 243 -44.69 -15.40 80.42
N PRO A 244 -43.48 -14.88 80.10
CA PRO A 244 -42.34 -15.03 80.99
C PRO A 244 -42.60 -14.32 82.33
N THR A 245 -42.36 -15.02 83.44
CA THR A 245 -42.39 -14.47 84.79
C THR A 245 -41.26 -13.45 84.94
N ARG A 246 -41.64 -12.23 85.31
CA ARG A 246 -40.80 -11.03 85.42
C ARG A 246 -39.67 -11.24 86.43
N PHE A 247 -38.41 -11.03 86.03
CA PHE A 247 -37.36 -10.64 86.98
C PHE A 247 -37.46 -9.13 87.19
N SER A 248 -37.82 -8.73 88.41
CA SER A 248 -37.68 -7.36 88.89
C SER A 248 -36.24 -7.13 89.34
N TYR A 249 -35.61 -6.09 88.80
CA TYR A 249 -34.55 -5.36 89.50
C TYR A 249 -35.19 -4.25 90.33
#